data_AF-A0AB36NV00-F1
#
_entry.id   AF-A0AB36NV00-F1
#
_cell.length_a   1.000
_cell.length_b   1.000
_cell.length_c   1.000
_cell.angle_alpha   90.00
_cell.angle_beta   90.00
_cell.angle_gamma   90.00
#
_symmetry.space_group_name_H-M   'P 1'
#
loop_
_entity.id
_entity.type
_entity.pdbx_description
1 polymer ?
#
loop_
_entity_poly.entity_id
_entity_poly.type
_entity_poly.pdbx_seq_one_letter_code
_entity_poly.pdbx_strand_id
1 'polypeptide(L)' 'MAALKKTKLTLEERAFETAKILLEKYQNPHNLKLEENSNLEDSYTILITLLYTEKLNEQEQLAIVSIIDEMKLLDGNR' A
#
# COMPACT_ATOMS: atom_id res chain seq x y z
N MET A 1 -4.11 -1.55 33.64
CA MET A 1 -4.51 -2.02 32.30
C MET A 1 -3.76 -1.16 31.29
N ALA A 2 -2.59 -1.62 30.85
CA ALA A 2 -1.81 -0.95 29.80
C ALA A 2 -2.21 -1.49 28.42
N ALA A 3 -2.06 -0.65 27.38
CA ALA A 3 -2.25 -0.94 25.95
C ALA A 3 -3.72 -1.12 25.52
N LEU A 4 -4.27 -0.40 24.54
CA LEU A 4 -3.75 -0.11 23.21
C LEU A 4 -4.28 1.25 22.73
N LYS A 5 -3.38 2.16 22.36
CA LYS A 5 -3.75 3.35 21.56
C LYS A 5 -4.37 2.86 20.26
N LYS A 6 -5.62 3.25 20.03
CA LYS A 6 -6.30 3.15 18.74
C LYS A 6 -5.52 3.93 17.69
N THR A 7 -4.68 3.25 16.93
CA THR A 7 -4.19 3.72 15.63
C THR A 7 -4.44 2.60 14.63
N LYS A 8 -5.72 2.31 14.36
CA LYS A 8 -6.09 1.58 13.14
C LYS A 8 -6.10 2.64 12.04
N LEU A 9 -4.98 2.79 11.34
CA LEU A 9 -4.94 3.52 10.08
C LEU A 9 -6.00 2.93 9.15
N THR A 10 -6.72 3.80 8.44
CA THR A 10 -7.66 3.41 7.39
C THR A 10 -6.93 2.62 6.30
N LEU A 11 -7.68 1.89 5.47
CA LEU A 11 -7.07 1.15 4.35
C LEU A 11 -6.33 2.10 3.40
N GLU A 12 -6.90 3.28 3.14
CA GLU A 12 -6.31 4.33 2.31
C GLU A 12 -4.99 4.85 2.89
N GLU A 13 -4.96 5.20 4.19
CA GLU A 13 -3.72 5.62 4.85
C GLU A 13 -2.65 4.52 4.81
N ARG A 14 -3.03 3.26 5.03
CA ARG A 14 -2.08 2.12 4.95
C ARG A 14 -1.55 1.91 3.54
N ALA A 15 -2.43 1.99 2.53
CA ALA A 15 -2.03 1.85 1.13
C ALA A 15 -1.07 2.98 0.73
N PHE A 16 -1.39 4.21 1.11
CA PHE A 16 -0.59 5.39 0.86
C PHE A 16 0.80 5.31 1.52
N GLU A 17 0.85 5.03 2.83
CA GLU A 17 2.12 4.91 3.55
C GLU A 17 2.99 3.78 2.99
N THR A 18 2.39 2.62 2.70
CA THR A 18 3.12 1.49 2.12
C THR A 18 3.66 1.83 0.73
N ALA A 19 2.85 2.46 -0.12
CA ALA A 19 3.26 2.87 -1.46
C ALA A 19 4.41 3.88 -1.39
N LYS A 20 4.29 4.88 -0.50
CA LYS A 20 5.32 5.89 -0.29
C LYS A 20 6.66 5.27 0.16
N ILE A 21 6.63 4.41 1.18
CA ILE A 21 7.83 3.76 1.72
C ILE A 21 8.51 2.91 0.64
N LEU A 22 7.74 2.13 -0.11
CA LEU A 22 8.31 1.26 -1.15
C LEU A 22 8.85 2.06 -2.34
N LEU A 23 8.18 3.16 -2.73
CA LEU A 23 8.67 4.06 -3.78
C LEU A 23 10.00 4.72 -3.38
N GLU A 24 10.12 5.17 -2.13
CA GLU A 24 11.37 5.73 -1.59
C GLU A 24 12.48 4.67 -1.55
N LYS A 25 12.14 3.43 -1.16
CA LYS A 25 13.10 2.34 -1.01
C LYS A 25 13.64 1.80 -2.33
N TYR A 26 12.79 1.62 -3.34
CA TYR A 26 13.14 0.90 -4.56
C TYR A 26 13.63 1.80 -5.70
N GLN A 27 13.78 3.12 -5.49
CA GLN A 27 14.21 4.08 -6.54
C GLN A 27 13.59 3.79 -7.90
N ASN A 28 12.28 3.53 -7.86
CA ASN A 28 11.30 3.60 -8.93
C ASN A 28 11.84 3.91 -10.35
N PRO A 29 12.27 2.89 -11.10
CA PRO A 29 12.74 3.05 -12.47
C PRO A 29 11.63 3.49 -13.44
N HIS A 30 10.37 3.46 -12.97
CA HIS A 30 9.17 3.77 -13.76
C HIS A 30 8.63 5.19 -13.53
N ASN A 31 9.31 6.03 -12.74
CA ASN A 31 8.90 7.42 -12.45
C ASN A 31 7.46 7.52 -11.91
N LEU A 32 6.97 6.48 -11.23
CA LEU A 32 5.71 6.51 -10.45
C LEU A 32 5.76 7.64 -9.41
N LYS A 33 4.71 8.44 -9.31
CA LYS A 33 4.64 9.50 -8.30
C LYS A 33 3.38 9.31 -7.49
N LEU A 34 3.54 9.29 -6.17
CA LEU A 34 2.44 9.36 -5.22
C LEU A 34 2.27 10.84 -4.87
N GLU A 35 1.16 11.45 -5.26
CA GLU A 35 0.83 12.82 -4.89
C GLU A 35 0.26 12.84 -3.47
N GLU A 36 0.41 13.94 -2.71
CA GLU A 36 -0.09 14.00 -1.32
C GLU A 36 -1.61 13.82 -1.20
N ASN A 37 -2.35 13.99 -2.30
CA ASN A 37 -3.80 13.77 -2.39
C ASN A 37 -4.15 12.50 -3.19
N SER A 38 -3.19 11.60 -3.39
CA SER A 38 -3.44 10.32 -4.08
C SER A 38 -4.52 9.54 -3.35
N ASN A 39 -5.51 9.09 -4.11
CA ASN A 39 -6.60 8.31 -3.57
C ASN A 39 -6.15 6.84 -3.34
N LEU A 40 -7.03 6.05 -2.74
CA LEU A 40 -6.80 4.61 -2.53
C LEU A 40 -6.43 3.86 -3.82
N GLU A 41 -7.05 4.19 -4.96
CA GLU A 41 -6.84 3.52 -6.26
C GLU A 41 -5.46 3.81 -6.85
N ASP A 42 -4.97 5.04 -6.73
CA ASP A 42 -3.63 5.45 -7.14
C ASP A 42 -2.57 4.71 -6.31
N SER A 43 -2.75 4.70 -4.99
CA SER A 43 -1.87 4.01 -4.05
C SER A 43 -1.84 2.51 -4.37
N TYR A 44 -3.01 1.90 -4.59
CA TYR A 44 -3.15 0.50 -4.96
C TYR A 44 -2.47 0.16 -6.29
N THR A 45 -2.63 0.99 -7.31
CA THR A 45 -1.98 0.82 -8.62
C THR A 45 -0.47 0.81 -8.50
N ILE A 46 0.08 1.69 -7.65
CA ILE A 46 1.52 1.73 -7.35
C ILE A 46 1.95 0.45 -6.63
N LEU A 47 1.22 0.00 -5.61
CA LEU A 47 1.55 -1.23 -4.88
C LEU A 47 1.57 -2.45 -5.80
N ILE A 48 0.58 -2.58 -6.69
CA ILE A 48 0.57 -3.66 -7.70
C ILE A 48 1.77 -3.54 -8.63
N THR A 49 2.05 -2.33 -9.13
CA THR A 49 3.18 -2.13 -10.04
C THR A 49 4.48 -2.58 -9.38
N LEU A 50 4.74 -2.13 -8.15
CA LEU A 50 5.92 -2.51 -7.37
C LEU A 50 5.99 -4.02 -7.11
N LEU A 51 4.85 -4.69 -6.89
CA LEU A 51 4.79 -6.15 -6.73
C LEU A 51 5.28 -6.91 -7.97
N TYR A 52 5.07 -6.37 -9.17
CA TYR A 52 5.45 -7.00 -10.43
C TYR A 52 6.78 -6.50 -11.01
N THR A 53 7.22 -5.29 -10.66
CA THR A 53 8.45 -4.70 -11.20
C THR A 53 9.65 -4.88 -10.27
N GLU A 54 9.44 -4.90 -8.96
CA GLU A 54 10.52 -4.93 -7.98
C GLU A 54 10.71 -6.30 -7.33
N LYS A 55 11.96 -6.59 -6.92
CA LYS A 55 12.27 -7.75 -6.08
C LYS A 55 12.00 -7.43 -4.61
N LEU A 56 10.72 -7.35 -4.27
CA LEU A 56 10.25 -7.18 -2.90
C LEU A 56 10.59 -8.40 -2.06
N ASN A 57 10.91 -8.19 -0.78
CA ASN A 57 11.06 -9.30 0.16
C ASN A 57 9.68 -9.84 0.60
N GLU A 58 9.64 -11.01 1.24
CA GLU A 58 8.39 -11.67 1.64
C GLU A 58 7.51 -10.80 2.54
N GLN A 59 8.10 -10.01 3.44
CA GLN A 59 7.32 -9.15 4.34
C GLN A 59 6.66 -7.99 3.59
N GLU A 60 7.35 -7.41 2.62
CA GLU A 60 6.81 -6.34 1.77
C GLU A 60 5.72 -6.87 0.84
N GLN A 61 5.95 -8.05 0.24
CA GLN A 61 4.93 -8.72 -0.58
C GLN A 61 3.67 -9.01 0.25
N LEU A 62 3.83 -9.54 1.47
CA LEU A 62 2.70 -9.79 2.38
C LEU A 62 1.97 -8.51 2.77
N ALA A 63 2.68 -7.41 3.02
CA ALA A 63 2.07 -6.12 3.33
C ALA A 63 1.21 -5.62 2.16
N ILE A 64 1.73 -5.71 0.93
CA ILE A 64 0.99 -5.34 -0.29
C ILE A 64 -0.24 -6.24 -0.47
N VAL A 65 -0.07 -7.57 -0.44
CA VAL A 65 -1.16 -8.52 -0.67
C VAL A 65 -2.27 -8.35 0.37
N SER A 66 -1.91 -8.11 1.64
CA SER A 66 -2.89 -7.85 2.71
C SER A 66 -3.76 -6.61 2.42
N ILE A 67 -3.14 -5.52 1.95
CA ILE A 67 -3.86 -4.30 1.54
C ILE A 67 -4.74 -4.58 0.31
N ILE A 68 -4.22 -5.34 -0.65
CA ILE A 68 -4.95 -5.70 -1.87
C ILE A 68 -6.19 -6.55 -1.57
N ASP A 69 -6.05 -7.54 -0.70
CA ASP A 69 -7.15 -8.44 -0.32
C ASP A 69 -8.23 -7.67 0.45
N GLU A 70 -7.85 -6.76 1.34
CA GLU A 70 -8.80 -5.90 2.06
C GLU A 70 -9.55 -4.95 1.11
N MET A 71 -8.89 -4.42 0.07
CA MET A 71 -9.54 -3.62 -0.95
C MET A 71 -10.56 -4.44 -1.77
N LYS A 72 -10.19 -5.65 -2.20
CA LYS A 72 -11.11 -6.55 -2.93
C LYS A 72 -12.34 -6.91 -2.11
N LEU A 73 -12.19 -7.10 -0.80
CA LEU A 73 -13.31 -7.37 0.09
C LEU A 73 -14.28 -6.19 0.22
N LEU A 74 -13.76 -4.96 0.14
CA LEU A 74 -14.59 -3.75 0.13
C LEU A 74 -15.31 -3.57 -1.21
N ASP A 75 -14.64 -3.86 -2.32
CA ASP A 75 -15.20 -3.71 -3.67
C ASP A 75 -16.23 -4.80 -3.99
N GLY A 76 -16.01 -6.04 -3.54
CA GLY A 76 -16.95 -7.16 -3.70
C GLY A 76 -18.21 -7.09 -2.83
N ASN A 77 -18.27 -6.14 -1.88
CA ASN A 77 -19.43 -5.89 -1.03
C ASN A 77 -20.26 -4.66 -1.48
N ARG A 78 -19.98 -4.09 -2.66
CA ARG A 78 -20.78 -3.07 -3.33
C ARG A 78 -21.69 -3.66 -4.39
#